data_AF-A0A7W1LJD5-F1
#
_entry.id   AF-A0A7W1LJD5-F1
#
_cell.length_a   1.000
_cell.length_b   1.000
_cell.length_c   1.000
_cell.angle_alpha   90.00
_cell.angle_beta   90.00
_cell.angle_gamma   90.00
#
_symmetry.space_group_name_H-M   'P 1'
#
loop_
_entity.id
_entity.type
_entity.pdbx_description
1 polymer ?
#
loop_
_entity_poly.entity_id
_entity_poly.type
_entity_poly.pdbx_seq_one_letter_code
_entity_poly.pdbx_strand_id
1 'polypeptide(L)' 'MRVSGQTQAEPETRRWICEPCGFIYDPEEGDPDGGIDPGTPFEHIPDDWMCPICGATKADFRELEPGEFRRAEDAEP' A
#
# COMPACT_ATOMS: atom_id res chain seq x y z
N MET A 1 20.99 23.35 10.51
CA MET A 1 20.17 23.71 9.34
C MET A 1 19.11 22.61 9.19
N ARG A 2 17.82 22.97 9.16
CA ARG A 2 16.69 22.02 9.18
C ARG A 2 16.42 21.54 7.75
N VAL A 3 16.73 20.29 7.45
CA VAL A 3 16.34 19.65 6.19
C VAL A 3 14.88 19.21 6.29
N SER A 4 14.18 19.60 5.24
CA SER A 4 12.81 19.36 4.84
C SER A 4 12.30 17.93 5.02
N GLY A 5 10.98 17.81 5.20
CA GLY A 5 10.21 16.78 4.49
C GLY A 5 9.77 15.54 5.25
N GLN A 6 9.43 15.63 6.55
CA GLN A 6 8.65 14.56 7.16
C GLN A 6 7.16 14.75 6.82
N THR A 7 6.80 14.47 5.57
CA THR A 7 5.40 14.18 5.23
C THR A 7 5.09 12.84 5.89
N GLN A 8 4.58 12.94 7.11
CA GLN A 8 3.91 11.84 7.79
C GLN A 8 2.82 11.36 6.85
N ALA A 9 3.03 10.20 6.21
CA ALA A 9 2.00 9.52 5.43
C ALA A 9 0.78 9.39 6.34
N GLU A 10 -0.24 10.14 5.97
CA GLU A 10 -1.41 10.43 6.78
C GLU A 10 -2.12 9.10 7.07
N PRO A 11 -2.67 8.96 8.29
CA PRO A 11 -3.32 7.73 8.69
C PRO A 11 -4.57 7.54 7.82
N GLU A 12 -4.98 6.28 7.65
CA GLU A 12 -6.32 5.84 7.22
C GLU A 12 -6.51 5.37 5.76
N THR A 13 -5.45 5.20 4.94
CA THR A 13 -5.51 4.36 3.72
C THR A 13 -4.73 3.06 3.94
N ARG A 14 -5.46 1.94 4.07
CA ARG A 14 -4.87 0.60 4.22
C ARG A 14 -4.17 0.23 2.91
N ARG A 15 -2.84 0.14 2.94
CA ARG A 15 -2.01 -0.30 1.80
C ARG A 15 -1.91 -1.81 1.79
N TRP A 16 -1.74 -2.39 0.61
CA TRP A 16 -1.69 -3.84 0.44
C TRP A 16 -0.44 -4.24 -0.33
N ILE A 17 0.23 -5.31 0.07
CA ILE A 17 1.41 -5.83 -0.62
C ILE A 17 1.11 -7.18 -1.26
N CYS A 18 1.45 -7.30 -2.54
CA CYS A 18 1.47 -8.56 -3.24
C CYS A 18 2.63 -9.39 -2.70
N GLU A 19 2.36 -10.50 -2.02
CA GLU A 19 3.40 -11.40 -1.49
C GLU A 19 4.37 -11.97 -2.55
N PRO A 20 3.96 -12.29 -3.79
CA PRO A 20 4.81 -12.99 -4.75
C PRO A 20 5.76 -12.06 -5.51
N CYS A 21 5.40 -10.78 -5.69
CA CYS A 21 6.24 -9.81 -6.40
C CYS A 21 6.67 -8.60 -5.56
N GLY A 22 6.03 -8.36 -4.41
CA GLY A 22 6.30 -7.20 -3.57
C GLY A 22 5.65 -5.88 -4.03
N PHE A 23 4.69 -5.93 -4.96
CA PHE A 23 3.95 -4.74 -5.40
C PHE A 23 3.11 -4.17 -4.27
N ILE A 24 3.19 -2.86 -4.02
CA ILE A 24 2.41 -2.16 -2.99
C ILE A 24 1.26 -1.44 -3.68
N TYR A 25 0.04 -1.89 -3.42
CA TYR A 25 -1.18 -1.20 -3.79
C TYR A 25 -1.43 -0.05 -2.82
N ASP A 26 -1.50 1.16 -3.38
CA ASP A 26 -1.86 2.37 -2.66
C ASP A 26 -3.26 2.84 -3.08
N PRO A 27 -4.23 2.93 -2.16
CA PRO A 27 -5.59 3.38 -2.48
C PRO A 27 -5.66 4.79 -3.05
N GLU A 28 -4.75 5.70 -2.68
CA GLU A 28 -4.77 7.09 -3.15
C GLU A 28 -4.31 7.18 -4.60
N GLU A 29 -3.29 6.39 -4.96
CA GLU A 29 -2.83 6.24 -6.34
C GLU A 29 -3.75 5.34 -7.18
N GLY A 30 -4.43 4.39 -6.54
CA GLY A 30 -5.22 3.35 -7.22
C GLY A 30 -4.33 2.41 -8.03
N ASP A 31 -4.85 1.91 -9.14
CA ASP A 31 -4.08 1.11 -10.09
C ASP A 31 -4.60 1.31 -11.52
N PRO A 32 -4.24 2.42 -12.21
CA PRO A 32 -4.75 2.72 -13.54
C PRO A 32 -4.34 1.67 -14.59
N ASP A 33 -3.20 1.00 -14.40
CA ASP A 33 -2.73 -0.09 -15.26
C ASP A 33 -3.62 -1.34 -15.16
N GLY A 34 -4.19 -1.64 -13.98
CA GLY A 34 -5.17 -2.70 -13.77
C GLY A 34 -6.63 -2.24 -13.82
N GLY A 35 -6.88 -0.98 -14.19
CA GLY A 35 -8.23 -0.43 -14.36
C GLY A 35 -8.94 -0.01 -13.07
N ILE A 36 -8.18 0.31 -12.02
CA ILE A 36 -8.68 0.81 -10.74
C ILE A 36 -8.37 2.30 -10.62
N ASP A 37 -9.42 3.12 -10.46
CA ASP A 37 -9.26 4.56 -10.30
C ASP A 37 -8.54 4.94 -8.98
N PRO A 38 -7.76 6.04 -8.97
CA PRO A 38 -7.18 6.60 -7.75
C PRO A 38 -8.27 6.96 -6.73
N GLY A 39 -7.97 6.75 -5.45
CA GLY A 39 -8.92 6.89 -4.34
C GLY A 39 -9.79 5.66 -4.08
N THR A 40 -9.55 4.55 -4.80
CA THR A 40 -10.29 3.29 -4.57
C THR A 40 -9.63 2.50 -3.44
N PRO A 41 -10.32 2.18 -2.35
CA PRO A 41 -9.77 1.27 -1.34
C PRO A 41 -9.74 -0.17 -1.85
N PHE A 42 -8.74 -0.94 -1.43
CA PHE A 42 -8.59 -2.35 -1.82
C PHE A 42 -9.83 -3.20 -1.52
N GLU A 43 -10.56 -2.87 -0.46
CA GLU A 43 -11.84 -3.51 -0.09
C GLU A 43 -12.91 -3.35 -1.19
N HIS A 44 -12.86 -2.27 -1.98
CA HIS A 44 -13.78 -2.00 -3.09
C HIS A 44 -13.32 -2.58 -4.45
N ILE A 45 -12.09 -3.09 -4.55
CA ILE A 45 -11.59 -3.72 -5.78
C ILE A 45 -12.30 -5.07 -6.01
N PRO A 46 -12.76 -5.37 -7.24
CA PRO A 46 -13.33 -6.68 -7.56
C PRO A 46 -12.31 -7.81 -7.41
N ASP A 47 -12.75 -9.01 -7.01
CA ASP A 47 -11.88 -10.20 -6.90
C ASP A 47 -11.25 -10.65 -8.23
N ASP A 48 -11.78 -10.18 -9.36
CA ASP A 48 -11.24 -10.42 -10.71
C ASP A 48 -10.00 -9.56 -11.01
N TRP A 49 -9.74 -8.53 -10.19
CA TRP A 49 -8.53 -7.73 -10.33
C TRP A 49 -7.30 -8.55 -9.96
N MET A 50 -6.27 -8.36 -10.77
CA MET A 50 -4.99 -9.04 -10.65
C MET A 50 -3.87 -8.02 -10.60
N CYS A 51 -2.80 -8.34 -9.88
CA CYS A 51 -1.61 -7.54 -9.80
C CYS A 51 -1.09 -7.23 -11.22
N PRO A 52 -0.93 -5.96 -11.61
CA PRO A 52 -0.44 -5.59 -12.95
C PRO A 52 1.01 -6.03 -13.19
N ILE A 53 1.76 -6.31 -12.11
CA ILE A 53 3.17 -6.72 -12.18
C ILE A 53 3.32 -8.22 -12.46
N CYS A 54 2.52 -9.07 -11.81
CA CYS A 54 2.73 -10.52 -11.82
C CYS A 54 1.49 -11.35 -12.17
N GLY A 55 0.30 -10.75 -12.22
CA GLY A 55 -0.96 -11.45 -12.47
C GLY A 55 -1.51 -12.22 -11.26
N ALA A 56 -0.98 -12.01 -10.06
CA ALA A 56 -1.54 -12.59 -8.84
C ALA A 56 -2.91 -11.98 -8.50
N THR A 57 -3.85 -12.79 -8.02
CA THR A 57 -5.19 -12.33 -7.64
C THR A 57 -5.17 -11.55 -6.32
N LYS A 58 -6.26 -10.84 -6.02
CA LYS A 58 -6.50 -10.17 -4.73
C LYS A 58 -6.19 -11.03 -3.49
N ALA A 59 -6.35 -12.34 -3.57
CA ALA A 59 -6.07 -13.27 -2.47
C ALA A 59 -4.59 -13.39 -2.08
N ASP A 60 -3.68 -13.03 -2.98
CA ASP A 60 -2.22 -13.04 -2.77
C ASP A 60 -1.69 -11.71 -2.21
N PHE A 61 -2.61 -10.79 -1.91
CA PHE A 61 -2.29 -9.51 -1.30
C PHE A 61 -2.52 -9.56 0.21
N ARG A 62 -1.56 -9.01 0.92
CA ARG A 62 -1.51 -8.87 2.38
C ARG A 62 -1.75 -7.41 2.77
N GLU A 63 -2.49 -7.19 3.84
CA GLU A 63 -2.61 -5.87 4.47
C GLU A 63 -1.26 -5.42 5.06
N LEU A 64 -0.80 -4.24 4.67
CA LEU A 64 0.35 -3.59 5.29
C LEU A 64 -0.14 -2.69 6.41
N GLU A 65 0.08 -3.10 7.66
CA GLU A 65 -0.29 -2.29 8.81
C GLU A 65 0.62 -1.04 8.91
N PRO A 66 0.04 0.16 9.17
CA PRO A 66 0.79 1.38 9.38
C PRO A 66 1.49 1.35 10.74
N GLY A 67 2.55 0.57 10.83
CA GLY A 67 3.29 0.33 12.07
C GLY A 67 4.55 -0.51 11.89
N GLU A 68 4.60 -1.36 10.86
CA GLU A 68 5.79 -2.20 10.59
C GLU A 68 6.99 -1.42 10.06
N PHE A 69 6.81 -0.17 9.62
CA PHE A 69 7.91 0.68 9.13
C PHE A 69 8.50 1.60 10.20
N ARG A 70 7.85 1.80 11.35
CA ARG A 70 8.41 2.61 12.45
C ARG A 70 8.80 1.70 13.62
N ARG A 71 9.83 0.89 13.43
CA ARG A 71 10.56 0.30 14.54
C ARG A 71 12.05 0.20 14.23
N ALA A 72 12.80 1.27 14.54
CA ALA A 72 14.23 1.15 14.82
C ALA A 72 14.83 2.27 15.71
N GLU A 73 14.29 3.49 15.83
CA GLU A 73 15.02 4.57 16.56
C GLU A 73 14.23 5.43 17.58
N ASP A 74 12.93 5.22 17.79
CA ASP A 74 12.13 6.00 18.77
C ASP A 74 11.65 5.10 19.93
N ALA A 75 12.56 4.27 20.44
CA ALA A 75 12.29 3.37 21.56
C ALA A 75 13.45 3.32 22.55
N GLU A 76 14.14 4.43 22.84
CA GLU A 76 15.04 4.51 23.99
C GLU A 76 14.98 5.91 24.66
N PRO A 77 14.69 6.01 25.98
CA PRO A 77 14.75 7.26 26.73
C PRO A 77 16.18 7.76 26.99
#